data_AF-A0A7C3W5Z3-F1
#
_entry.id   AF-A0A7C3W5Z3-F1
#
_cell.length_a   1.000
_cell.length_b   1.000
_cell.length_c   1.000
_cell.angle_alpha   90.00
_cell.angle_beta   90.00
_cell.angle_gamma   90.00
#
_symmetry.space_group_name_H-M   'P 1'
#
loop_
_entity.id
_entity.type
_entity.pdbx_description
1 polymer ?
#
loop_
_entity_poly.entity_id
_entity_poly.type
_entity_poly.pdbx_seq_one_letter_code
_entity_poly.pdbx_strand_id
1 'polypeptide(L)'
;MTNRRHLERTSRQWYRVDLHIHTPASADYAQPGVSYLDILRRAALRGLDIIAFTDHNTVAGYAAMKREIETLELLDERGRILPEEKQTLQEYRQLLSRVLVLPGFEFTATLGFHILGIFSPSVNIRDLEYVLRRLNVPAEQLDAGSTEVGATVDVLTAYRIINEAGGLVIAAHVNAAHGVALQGFDFGGQTRIAYTQDSHLHALEVTDLESRSPRRTALFFNGSKPGYPRRMHCIQGSDAHYLIRPPEDKSHQGVGDRVTEMLLSEPSFEAILEVFQGQDFACTRPYRAAQAPFDHVQAAREQGPNIVQSFHETMARRGGRLHAILCDVCAFANTNGGTIYIGVSANPKAPPVGIESVPESINSLRTEIERHITPPLPATIDALETGGKTILRVVVPAGKEPPYAVDDSKIYIRNESETVMAVRDEIVALTLKTQRQIAEQPSPTEPIPEKCITAQEVPPVPPTTVLAQPPKTGVEILESEERKGTRYYSMKDLRNGDVVHNVTQRSARRLWRYAITQHIKHPVKPEEVHWDGTIGLLRKYKRAGKLRYDLVQRGPNGNIHVYYGVTEEGIFGPWRELVDSKR
;
A
#
# COMPACT_ATOMS: atom_id res chain seq x y z
N MET A 1 -39.64 40.04 -29.89
CA MET A 1 -38.41 39.21 -29.91
C MET A 1 -37.46 39.77 -28.87
N THR A 2 -37.56 39.28 -27.64
CA THR A 2 -36.78 39.74 -26.49
C THR A 2 -35.55 38.85 -26.33
N ASN A 3 -34.38 39.47 -26.51
CA ASN A 3 -33.06 38.87 -26.44
C ASN A 3 -32.83 38.27 -25.04
N ARG A 4 -32.94 36.95 -24.91
CA ARG A 4 -32.35 36.19 -23.79
C ARG A 4 -30.84 36.29 -23.93
N ARG A 5 -30.22 37.16 -23.12
CA ARG A 5 -28.77 37.10 -22.88
C ARG A 5 -28.46 35.70 -22.32
N HIS A 6 -27.78 34.91 -23.13
CA HIS A 6 -27.10 33.70 -22.69
C HIS A 6 -26.14 34.13 -21.56
N LEU A 7 -26.36 33.71 -20.31
CA LEU A 7 -25.29 33.75 -19.31
C LEU A 7 -24.15 32.89 -19.87
N GLU A 8 -22.99 33.50 -20.09
CA GLU A 8 -21.75 32.79 -20.32
C GLU A 8 -21.57 31.80 -19.16
N ARG A 9 -21.54 30.49 -19.46
CA ARG A 9 -21.15 29.48 -18.48
C ARG A 9 -19.71 29.77 -18.10
N THR A 10 -19.51 30.41 -16.94
CA THR A 10 -18.20 30.46 -16.28
C THR A 10 -17.64 29.03 -16.25
N SER A 11 -16.42 28.87 -16.76
CA SER A 11 -15.77 27.56 -16.81
C SER A 11 -15.57 27.08 -15.36
N ARG A 12 -16.26 26.00 -14.96
CA ARG A 12 -16.05 25.41 -13.64
C ARG A 12 -14.62 24.89 -13.51
N GLN A 13 -13.98 25.12 -12.37
CA GLN A 13 -12.61 24.70 -12.07
C GLN A 13 -12.56 23.90 -10.77
N TRP A 14 -11.54 23.05 -10.65
CA TRP A 14 -11.30 22.29 -9.43
C TRP A 14 -10.56 23.14 -8.41
N TYR A 15 -11.19 23.36 -7.26
CA TYR A 15 -10.61 24.05 -6.12
C TYR A 15 -10.31 23.06 -5.00
N ARG A 16 -9.22 23.28 -4.28
CA ARG A 16 -8.82 22.48 -3.12
C ARG A 16 -9.36 23.11 -1.85
N VAL A 17 -10.09 22.31 -1.10
CA VAL A 17 -10.89 22.77 0.04
C VAL A 17 -10.55 21.94 1.28
N ASP A 18 -10.36 22.63 2.40
CA ASP A 18 -10.26 22.04 3.72
C ASP A 18 -11.21 22.76 4.69
N LEU A 19 -12.36 22.14 4.96
CA LEU A 19 -13.48 22.76 5.69
C LEU A 19 -13.47 22.48 7.20
N HIS A 20 -12.43 21.82 7.72
CA HIS A 20 -12.35 21.44 9.12
C HIS A 20 -10.95 21.68 9.66
N ILE A 21 -10.71 22.88 10.19
CA ILE A 21 -9.41 23.30 10.74
C ILE A 21 -9.66 24.01 12.07
N HIS A 22 -8.98 23.55 13.12
CA HIS A 22 -8.94 24.26 14.39
C HIS A 22 -7.82 25.30 14.37
N THR A 23 -7.98 26.32 15.19
CA THR A 23 -7.02 27.39 15.40
C THR A 23 -6.59 27.42 16.86
N PRO A 24 -5.58 28.23 17.24
CA PRO A 24 -5.18 28.42 18.63
C PRO A 24 -6.28 28.91 19.60
N ALA A 25 -7.45 29.33 19.07
CA ALA A 25 -8.61 29.66 19.89
C ALA A 25 -9.39 28.42 20.37
N SER A 26 -9.18 27.25 19.76
CA SER A 26 -9.70 25.97 20.23
C SER A 26 -8.86 25.46 21.42
N ALA A 27 -9.51 25.00 22.48
CA ALA A 27 -8.82 24.61 23.72
C ALA A 27 -7.90 23.38 23.55
N ASP A 28 -8.16 22.57 22.54
CA ASP A 28 -7.43 21.35 22.17
C ASP A 28 -6.38 21.59 21.08
N TYR A 29 -6.16 22.83 20.64
CA TYR A 29 -5.12 23.13 19.66
C TYR A 29 -3.73 22.83 20.24
N ALA A 30 -3.11 21.78 19.73
CA ALA A 30 -1.99 21.14 20.40
C ALA A 30 -0.65 21.89 20.23
N GLN A 31 -0.53 22.76 19.23
CA GLN A 31 0.71 23.49 18.93
C GLN A 31 0.68 24.93 19.49
N PRO A 32 1.48 25.25 20.53
CA PRO A 32 1.52 26.60 21.07
C PRO A 32 2.23 27.59 20.13
N GLY A 33 1.84 28.87 20.21
CA GLY A 33 2.55 29.97 19.55
C GLY A 33 2.34 30.07 18.03
N VAL A 34 1.39 29.33 17.46
CA VAL A 34 1.02 29.45 16.04
C VAL A 34 0.17 30.72 15.86
N SER A 35 0.46 31.52 14.84
CA SER A 35 -0.39 32.66 14.47
C SER A 35 -1.42 32.28 13.39
N TYR A 36 -2.50 33.06 13.25
CA TYR A 36 -3.46 32.86 12.16
C TYR A 36 -2.79 33.02 10.79
N LEU A 37 -1.83 33.95 10.68
CA LEU A 37 -1.01 34.13 9.49
C LEU A 37 -0.23 32.87 9.13
N ASP A 38 0.31 32.12 10.11
CA ASP A 38 1.00 30.87 9.85
C ASP A 38 0.07 29.80 9.27
N ILE A 39 -1.17 29.71 9.76
CA ILE A 39 -2.19 28.82 9.19
C ILE A 39 -2.46 29.19 7.73
N LEU A 40 -2.61 30.49 7.41
CA LEU A 40 -2.80 30.95 6.03
C LEU A 40 -1.58 30.67 5.14
N ARG A 41 -0.36 30.91 5.63
CA ARG A 41 0.89 30.55 4.92
C ARG A 41 0.92 29.07 4.62
N ARG A 42 0.56 28.23 5.59
CA ARG A 42 0.54 26.78 5.44
C ARG A 42 -0.52 26.34 4.44
N ALA A 43 -1.73 26.90 4.50
CA ALA A 43 -2.80 26.64 3.55
C ALA A 43 -2.37 26.99 2.12
N ALA A 44 -1.79 28.18 1.92
CA ALA A 44 -1.28 28.61 0.62
C ALA A 44 -0.12 27.73 0.11
N LEU A 45 0.79 27.28 1.00
CA LEU A 45 1.88 26.36 0.67
C LEU A 45 1.37 24.98 0.27
N ARG A 46 0.30 24.50 0.91
CA ARG A 46 -0.41 23.27 0.52
C ARG A 46 -1.23 23.43 -0.76
N GLY A 47 -1.37 24.66 -1.25
CA GLY A 47 -2.17 25.01 -2.42
C GLY A 47 -3.66 24.81 -2.16
N LEU A 48 -4.13 25.11 -0.95
CA LEU A 48 -5.56 25.20 -0.64
C LEU A 48 -6.10 26.52 -1.19
N ASP A 49 -7.28 26.46 -1.79
CA ASP A 49 -7.98 27.63 -2.32
C ASP A 49 -9.07 28.11 -1.35
N ILE A 50 -9.64 27.20 -0.56
CA ILE A 50 -10.69 27.50 0.41
C ILE A 50 -10.41 26.75 1.71
N ILE A 51 -10.46 27.46 2.82
CA ILE A 51 -10.38 26.89 4.17
C ILE A 51 -11.53 27.38 5.04
N ALA A 52 -11.88 26.64 6.08
CA ALA A 52 -12.77 27.12 7.14
C ALA A 52 -12.09 27.02 8.50
N PHE A 53 -12.23 28.06 9.32
CA PHE A 53 -11.87 27.99 10.74
C PHE A 53 -13.10 27.49 11.50
N THR A 54 -12.95 26.35 12.17
CA THR A 54 -14.04 25.62 12.81
C THR A 54 -13.64 25.22 14.23
N ASP A 55 -13.30 26.22 15.05
CA ASP A 55 -12.94 25.99 16.45
C ASP A 55 -14.10 25.37 17.25
N HIS A 56 -13.80 24.65 18.33
CA HIS A 56 -14.82 23.99 19.13
C HIS A 56 -15.76 24.98 19.82
N ASN A 57 -17.04 24.94 19.46
CA ASN A 57 -18.12 25.73 20.07
C ASN A 57 -17.85 27.26 20.07
N THR A 58 -16.96 27.75 19.19
CA THR A 58 -16.58 29.16 19.12
C THR A 58 -16.23 29.59 17.70
N VAL A 59 -16.33 30.89 17.45
CA VAL A 59 -15.80 31.58 16.26
C VAL A 59 -14.63 32.51 16.59
N ALA A 60 -14.08 32.40 17.80
CA ALA A 60 -13.08 33.31 18.35
C ALA A 60 -11.80 33.38 17.50
N GLY A 61 -11.35 32.27 16.89
CA GLY A 61 -10.18 32.26 16.02
C GLY A 61 -10.36 33.13 14.79
N TYR A 62 -11.49 32.97 14.09
CA TYR A 62 -11.84 33.82 12.95
C TYR A 62 -12.01 35.29 13.36
N ALA A 63 -12.68 35.53 14.50
CA ALA A 63 -12.89 36.87 15.02
C ALA A 63 -11.58 37.58 15.40
N ALA A 64 -10.64 36.86 16.00
CA ALA A 64 -9.33 37.37 16.38
C ALA A 64 -8.50 37.71 15.13
N MET A 65 -8.47 36.83 14.12
CA MET A 65 -7.82 37.11 12.84
C MET A 65 -8.39 38.37 12.18
N LYS A 66 -9.72 38.50 12.12
CA LYS A 66 -10.38 39.70 11.55
C LYS A 66 -10.02 40.97 12.32
N ARG A 67 -10.06 40.93 13.65
CA ARG A 67 -9.72 42.06 14.52
C ARG A 67 -8.26 42.48 14.36
N GLU A 68 -7.34 41.53 14.21
CA GLU A 68 -5.93 41.80 13.94
C GLU A 68 -5.77 42.55 12.61
N ILE A 69 -6.41 42.08 11.54
CA ILE A 69 -6.40 42.73 10.22
C ILE A 69 -7.00 44.14 10.31
N GLU A 70 -8.18 44.31 10.91
CA GLU A 70 -8.84 45.61 11.07
C GLU A 70 -7.97 46.60 11.87
N THR A 71 -7.26 46.12 12.89
CA THR A 71 -6.34 46.94 13.69
C THR A 71 -5.17 47.43 12.84
N LEU A 72 -4.58 46.53 12.05
CA LEU A 72 -3.48 46.88 11.13
C LEU A 72 -3.95 47.86 10.04
N GLU A 73 -5.13 47.66 9.47
CA GLU A 73 -5.72 48.57 8.48
C GLU A 73 -5.97 49.96 9.05
N LEU A 74 -6.50 50.05 10.28
CA LEU A 74 -6.70 51.32 10.96
C LEU A 74 -5.38 52.06 11.23
N LEU A 75 -4.31 51.32 11.56
CA LEU A 75 -2.98 51.89 11.75
C LEU A 75 -2.39 52.42 10.42
N ASP A 76 -2.59 51.70 9.31
CA ASP A 76 -2.15 52.10 7.97
C ASP A 76 -2.88 53.38 7.51
N GLU A 77 -4.21 53.41 7.66
CA GLU A 77 -5.05 54.56 7.32
C GLU A 77 -4.68 55.82 8.12
N ARG A 78 -4.32 55.65 9.40
CA ARG A 78 -3.92 56.76 10.27
C ARG A 78 -2.45 57.16 10.10
N GLY A 79 -1.69 56.49 9.22
CA GLY A 79 -0.27 56.74 9.02
C GLY A 79 0.59 56.43 10.26
N ARG A 80 0.12 55.52 11.13
CA ARG A 80 0.80 55.13 12.38
C ARG A 80 1.36 53.71 12.35
N ILE A 81 1.20 53.00 11.24
CA ILE A 81 1.69 51.63 11.07
C ILE A 81 3.22 51.57 11.06
N LEU A 82 3.78 50.60 11.78
CA LEU A 82 5.21 50.32 11.76
C LEU A 82 5.61 49.54 10.48
N PRO A 83 6.89 49.57 10.07
CA PRO A 83 7.34 48.84 8.89
C PRO A 83 7.03 47.33 8.92
N GLU A 84 7.19 46.68 10.08
CA GLU A 84 6.90 45.25 10.28
C GLU A 84 5.39 44.97 10.19
N GLU A 85 4.57 45.77 10.88
CA GLU A 85 3.10 45.69 10.82
C GLU A 85 2.57 45.86 9.39
N LYS A 86 3.21 46.75 8.61
CA LYS A 86 2.87 46.97 7.21
C LYS A 86 3.18 45.76 6.34
N GLN A 87 4.28 45.05 6.60
CA GLN A 87 4.60 43.79 5.92
C GLN A 87 3.57 42.72 6.27
N THR A 88 3.22 42.58 7.56
CA THR A 88 2.19 41.66 8.03
C THR A 88 0.84 41.92 7.34
N LEU A 89 0.40 43.18 7.26
CA LEU A 89 -0.84 43.57 6.59
C LEU A 89 -0.82 43.24 5.09
N GLN A 90 0.30 43.53 4.42
CA GLN A 90 0.47 43.19 3.00
C GLN A 90 0.41 41.67 2.78
N GLU A 91 0.99 40.89 3.69
CA GLU A 91 0.97 39.44 3.61
C GLU A 91 -0.45 38.88 3.82
N TYR A 92 -1.21 39.39 4.80
CA TYR A 92 -2.62 39.05 4.95
C TYR A 92 -3.41 39.33 3.66
N ARG A 93 -3.25 40.53 3.08
CA ARG A 93 -3.92 40.90 1.81
C ARG A 93 -3.54 39.94 0.68
N GLN A 94 -2.26 39.57 0.57
CA GLN A 94 -1.80 38.64 -0.46
C GLN A 94 -2.38 37.23 -0.25
N LEU A 95 -2.35 36.69 0.97
CA LEU A 95 -2.84 35.35 1.27
C LEU A 95 -4.36 35.26 1.12
N LEU A 96 -5.10 36.26 1.62
CA LEU A 96 -6.57 36.30 1.51
C LEU A 96 -7.06 36.57 0.07
N SER A 97 -6.20 37.11 -0.81
CA SER A 97 -6.51 37.18 -2.25
C SER A 97 -6.42 35.83 -2.96
N ARG A 98 -5.78 34.83 -2.34
CA ARG A 98 -5.54 33.49 -2.91
C ARG A 98 -6.34 32.41 -2.21
N VAL A 99 -6.55 32.54 -0.90
CA VAL A 99 -7.23 31.56 -0.06
C VAL A 99 -8.47 32.21 0.54
N LEU A 100 -9.64 31.68 0.21
CA LEU A 100 -10.89 32.05 0.86
C LEU A 100 -10.92 31.44 2.27
N VAL A 101 -11.17 32.27 3.29
CA VAL A 101 -11.33 31.80 4.68
C VAL A 101 -12.79 31.97 5.08
N LEU A 102 -13.46 30.85 5.32
CA LEU A 102 -14.85 30.81 5.76
C LEU A 102 -14.92 30.81 7.29
N PRO A 103 -15.79 31.63 7.89
CA PRO A 103 -16.10 31.52 9.31
C PRO A 103 -16.94 30.27 9.58
N GLY A 104 -16.64 29.57 10.67
CA GLY A 104 -17.42 28.44 11.12
C GLY A 104 -17.06 28.03 12.55
N PHE A 105 -17.67 26.93 13.00
CA PHE A 105 -17.41 26.31 14.30
C PHE A 105 -17.68 24.81 14.22
N GLU A 106 -17.01 24.03 15.07
CA GLU A 106 -17.35 22.63 15.32
C GLU A 106 -18.17 22.56 16.62
N PHE A 107 -19.48 22.31 16.48
CA PHE A 107 -20.41 22.23 17.59
C PHE A 107 -20.49 20.81 18.15
N THR A 108 -20.41 20.70 19.48
CA THR A 108 -20.56 19.44 20.21
C THR A 108 -22.02 19.28 20.67
N ALA A 109 -22.80 18.48 19.93
CA ALA A 109 -24.20 18.17 20.22
C ALA A 109 -24.36 17.09 21.31
N THR A 110 -25.61 16.86 21.75
CA THR A 110 -25.92 15.85 22.79
C THR A 110 -25.28 14.50 22.46
N LEU A 111 -24.71 13.85 23.48
CA LEU A 111 -23.91 12.61 23.39
C LEU A 111 -22.50 12.80 22.79
N GLY A 112 -22.07 14.05 22.63
CA GLY A 112 -20.71 14.38 22.19
C GLY A 112 -20.52 14.24 20.67
N PHE A 113 -21.58 14.42 19.88
CA PHE A 113 -21.47 14.36 18.42
C PHE A 113 -21.02 15.68 17.83
N HIS A 114 -20.11 15.65 16.87
CA HIS A 114 -19.59 16.88 16.28
C HIS A 114 -20.30 17.23 14.97
N ILE A 115 -20.58 18.52 14.83
CA ILE A 115 -21.32 19.11 13.70
C ILE A 115 -20.63 20.39 13.29
N LEU A 116 -20.23 20.50 12.02
CA LEU A 116 -19.70 21.74 11.49
C LEU A 116 -20.83 22.65 11.03
N GLY A 117 -20.77 23.90 11.49
CA GLY A 117 -21.53 25.01 10.94
C GLY A 117 -20.57 25.97 10.24
N ILE A 118 -20.67 26.09 8.91
CA ILE A 118 -19.82 26.98 8.10
C ILE A 118 -20.69 28.05 7.45
N PHE A 119 -20.25 29.30 7.45
CA PHE A 119 -21.06 30.44 7.05
C PHE A 119 -20.36 31.28 5.97
N SER A 120 -21.13 32.13 5.30
CA SER A 120 -20.57 33.11 4.36
C SER A 120 -19.69 34.13 5.10
N PRO A 121 -18.54 34.55 4.55
CA PRO A 121 -17.71 35.61 5.13
C PRO A 121 -18.42 36.97 5.29
N SER A 122 -19.58 37.16 4.67
CA SER A 122 -20.41 38.35 4.83
C SER A 122 -21.24 38.36 6.12
N VAL A 123 -21.37 37.22 6.82
CA VAL A 123 -22.12 37.13 8.07
C VAL A 123 -21.33 37.81 9.20
N ASN A 124 -22.01 38.59 10.03
CA ASN A 124 -21.37 39.26 11.16
C ASN A 124 -20.98 38.23 12.24
N ILE A 125 -19.81 38.41 12.87
CA ILE A 125 -19.34 37.58 13.98
C ILE A 125 -20.39 37.51 15.11
N ARG A 126 -21.07 38.61 15.42
CA ARG A 126 -22.12 38.65 16.44
C ARG A 126 -23.34 37.81 16.10
N ASP A 127 -23.67 37.68 14.81
CA ASP A 127 -24.76 36.82 14.37
C ASP A 127 -24.37 35.35 14.53
N LEU A 128 -23.09 35.00 14.31
CA LEU A 128 -22.56 33.66 14.55
C LEU A 128 -22.56 33.32 16.06
N GLU A 129 -22.14 34.25 16.91
CA GLU A 129 -22.26 34.11 18.37
C GLU A 129 -23.73 33.93 18.78
N TYR A 130 -24.67 34.65 18.15
CA TYR A 130 -26.10 34.46 18.39
C TYR A 130 -26.59 33.06 17.99
N VAL A 131 -26.08 32.49 16.89
CA VAL A 131 -26.35 31.08 16.52
C VAL A 131 -25.84 30.11 17.59
N LEU A 132 -24.61 30.28 18.06
CA LEU A 132 -24.05 29.47 19.16
C LEU A 132 -24.89 29.59 20.45
N ARG A 133 -25.40 30.78 20.75
CA ARG A 133 -26.34 31.00 21.87
C ARG A 133 -27.68 30.28 21.67
N ARG A 134 -28.22 30.24 20.44
CA ARG A 134 -29.42 29.44 20.10
C ARG A 134 -29.17 27.94 20.21
N LEU A 135 -27.93 27.49 19.98
CA LEU A 135 -27.46 26.13 20.25
C LEU A 135 -27.18 25.89 21.74
N ASN A 136 -27.57 26.83 22.61
CA ASN A 136 -27.42 26.78 24.07
C ASN A 136 -25.94 26.65 24.53
N VAL A 137 -24.99 27.20 23.78
CA VAL A 137 -23.61 27.38 24.25
C VAL A 137 -23.58 28.49 25.30
N PRO A 138 -23.07 28.24 26.53
CA PRO A 138 -22.94 29.27 27.56
C PRO A 138 -22.08 30.45 27.11
N ALA A 139 -22.47 31.69 27.46
CA ALA A 139 -21.78 32.89 27.00
C ALA A 139 -20.33 32.92 27.49
N GLU A 140 -20.07 32.40 28.69
CA GLU A 140 -18.74 32.27 29.29
C GLU A 140 -17.82 31.29 28.54
N GLN A 141 -18.40 30.38 27.75
CA GLN A 141 -17.66 29.37 26.98
C GLN A 141 -17.47 29.76 25.51
N LEU A 142 -18.13 30.83 25.04
CA LEU A 142 -17.97 31.33 23.67
C LEU A 142 -16.54 31.77 23.38
N ASP A 143 -15.79 32.24 24.37
CA ASP A 143 -14.39 32.67 24.18
C ASP A 143 -13.37 31.54 24.45
N ALA A 144 -13.81 30.42 25.04
CA ALA A 144 -12.92 29.40 25.60
C ALA A 144 -12.60 28.26 24.64
N GLY A 145 -13.37 28.08 23.55
CA GLY A 145 -13.12 27.01 22.58
C GLY A 145 -13.23 25.60 23.17
N SER A 146 -14.07 25.39 24.18
CA SER A 146 -14.10 24.17 24.98
C SER A 146 -14.70 22.99 24.21
N THR A 147 -14.05 21.83 24.32
CA THR A 147 -14.55 20.52 23.84
C THR A 147 -15.67 19.94 24.70
N GLU A 148 -15.85 20.45 25.92
CA GLU A 148 -16.76 19.90 26.95
C GLU A 148 -17.86 20.91 27.32
N VAL A 149 -18.39 21.62 26.34
CA VAL A 149 -19.65 22.35 26.56
C VAL A 149 -20.74 21.30 26.79
N GLY A 150 -21.29 21.27 28.01
CA GLY A 150 -22.34 20.32 28.41
C GLY A 150 -23.45 20.31 27.38
N ALA A 151 -23.51 19.25 26.58
CA ALA A 151 -24.22 19.23 25.32
C ALA A 151 -25.73 19.50 25.46
N THR A 152 -26.16 20.70 25.07
CA THR A 152 -27.48 21.23 25.42
C THR A 152 -28.56 21.02 24.34
N VAL A 153 -28.19 20.65 23.11
CA VAL A 153 -29.12 20.49 21.97
C VAL A 153 -28.84 19.20 21.20
N ASP A 154 -29.90 18.49 20.79
CA ASP A 154 -29.80 17.28 19.98
C ASP A 154 -29.32 17.55 18.54
N VAL A 155 -28.79 16.51 17.88
CA VAL A 155 -28.20 16.60 16.54
C VAL A 155 -29.14 17.19 15.50
N LEU A 156 -30.42 16.77 15.48
CA LEU A 156 -31.38 17.22 14.46
C LEU A 156 -31.78 18.68 14.68
N THR A 157 -31.97 19.08 15.93
CA THR A 157 -32.23 20.49 16.27
C THR A 157 -31.03 21.37 15.92
N ALA A 158 -29.80 20.89 16.14
CA ALA A 158 -28.59 21.62 15.76
C ALA A 158 -28.51 21.82 14.23
N TYR A 159 -28.76 20.78 13.43
CA TYR A 159 -28.83 20.89 11.97
C TYR A 159 -29.84 21.93 11.51
N ARG A 160 -31.05 21.91 12.09
CA ARG A 160 -32.09 22.88 11.75
C ARG A 160 -31.65 24.32 12.08
N ILE A 161 -31.14 24.57 13.28
CA ILE A 161 -30.74 25.91 13.73
C ILE A 161 -29.63 26.50 12.84
N ILE A 162 -28.61 25.69 12.51
CA ILE A 162 -27.50 26.13 11.65
C ILE A 162 -27.99 26.42 10.23
N ASN A 163 -28.82 25.53 9.65
CA ASN A 163 -29.35 25.71 8.31
C ASN A 163 -30.30 26.92 8.23
N GLU A 164 -31.18 27.14 9.21
CA GLU A 164 -32.05 28.32 9.29
C GLU A 164 -31.28 29.63 9.36
N ALA A 165 -30.07 29.61 9.95
CA ALA A 165 -29.17 30.75 10.01
C ALA A 165 -28.37 30.96 8.71
N GLY A 166 -28.61 30.15 7.67
CA GLY A 166 -27.91 30.23 6.39
C GLY A 166 -26.55 29.55 6.38
N GLY A 167 -26.25 28.70 7.37
CA GLY A 167 -25.00 27.95 7.45
C GLY A 167 -25.05 26.63 6.68
N LEU A 168 -23.90 26.23 6.15
CA LEU A 168 -23.63 24.87 5.71
C LEU A 168 -23.53 23.95 6.93
N VAL A 169 -24.29 22.86 6.86
CA VAL A 169 -24.36 21.83 7.91
C VAL A 169 -23.64 20.59 7.42
N ILE A 170 -22.55 20.24 8.10
CA ILE A 170 -21.76 19.06 7.77
C ILE A 170 -21.64 18.21 9.04
N ALA A 171 -21.96 16.93 8.95
CA ALA A 171 -21.69 16.01 10.05
C ALA A 171 -20.18 15.72 10.04
N ALA A 172 -19.48 16.06 11.12
CA ALA A 172 -18.03 15.90 11.21
C ALA A 172 -17.66 14.42 11.33
N HIS A 173 -16.52 14.05 10.74
CA HIS A 173 -15.84 12.74 10.84
C HIS A 173 -16.76 11.56 11.18
N VAL A 174 -17.80 11.37 10.35
CA VAL A 174 -19.01 10.56 10.61
C VAL A 174 -18.73 9.11 10.97
N ASN A 175 -17.60 8.58 10.54
CA ASN A 175 -17.14 7.20 10.75
C ASN A 175 -16.03 7.06 11.81
N ALA A 176 -15.71 8.11 12.56
CA ALA A 176 -14.68 8.15 13.61
C ALA A 176 -15.28 8.51 14.98
N ALA A 177 -14.42 8.70 15.98
CA ALA A 177 -14.82 9.15 17.32
C ALA A 177 -15.64 10.44 17.22
N HIS A 178 -16.69 10.58 18.03
CA HIS A 178 -17.62 11.72 17.98
C HIS A 178 -18.42 11.90 16.67
N GLY A 179 -18.29 10.97 15.72
CA GLY A 179 -19.09 10.93 14.49
C GLY A 179 -20.47 10.29 14.67
N VAL A 180 -21.48 10.86 14.00
CA VAL A 180 -22.90 10.42 14.11
C VAL A 180 -23.21 9.01 13.58
N ALA A 181 -22.27 8.38 12.85
CA ALA A 181 -22.44 7.02 12.31
C ALA A 181 -21.34 6.04 12.75
N LEU A 182 -20.63 6.34 13.83
CA LEU A 182 -19.59 5.46 14.38
C LEU A 182 -20.13 4.04 14.64
N GLN A 183 -19.40 3.04 14.15
CA GLN A 183 -19.69 1.63 14.41
C GLN A 183 -19.26 1.28 15.84
N GLY A 184 -20.22 0.94 16.71
CA GLY A 184 -19.95 0.48 18.08
C GLY A 184 -20.68 1.25 19.19
N PHE A 185 -21.36 2.34 18.86
CA PHE A 185 -22.29 3.00 19.80
C PHE A 185 -23.67 2.33 19.77
N ASP A 186 -24.25 2.12 20.96
CA ASP A 186 -25.55 1.45 21.22
C ASP A 186 -26.78 2.26 20.76
N PHE A 187 -26.68 3.04 19.68
CA PHE A 187 -27.85 3.69 19.07
C PHE A 187 -28.46 2.81 17.99
N GLY A 188 -29.78 2.67 18.05
CA GLY A 188 -30.57 1.90 17.08
C GLY A 188 -30.41 2.42 15.65
N GLY A 189 -30.59 1.52 14.66
CA GLY A 189 -30.39 1.85 13.24
C GLY A 189 -31.25 3.02 12.73
N GLN A 190 -32.43 3.24 13.32
CA GLN A 190 -33.30 4.37 12.97
C GLN A 190 -32.69 5.74 13.32
N THR A 191 -32.02 5.87 14.45
CA THR A 191 -31.35 7.11 14.86
C THR A 191 -30.22 7.47 13.91
N ARG A 192 -29.43 6.49 13.48
CA ARG A 192 -28.35 6.72 12.49
C ARG A 192 -28.89 7.16 11.15
N ILE A 193 -30.01 6.59 10.71
CA ILE A 193 -30.69 7.02 9.48
C ILE A 193 -31.14 8.47 9.64
N ALA A 194 -31.80 8.83 10.74
CA ALA A 194 -32.24 10.20 10.99
C ALA A 194 -31.06 11.19 10.96
N TYR A 195 -29.96 10.89 11.64
CA TYR A 195 -28.80 11.80 11.70
C TYR A 195 -28.03 11.92 10.38
N THR A 196 -28.09 10.93 9.49
CA THR A 196 -27.30 10.95 8.23
C THR A 196 -28.15 11.26 7.00
N GLN A 197 -29.47 11.33 7.13
CA GLN A 197 -30.41 11.54 6.03
C GLN A 197 -31.35 12.73 6.27
N ASP A 198 -31.15 13.51 7.34
CA ASP A 198 -31.93 14.72 7.63
C ASP A 198 -31.89 15.71 6.47
N SER A 199 -32.99 16.41 6.21
CA SER A 199 -33.10 17.35 5.09
C SER A 199 -32.22 18.59 5.22
N HIS A 200 -31.85 18.98 6.45
CA HIS A 200 -30.99 20.15 6.71
C HIS A 200 -29.50 19.82 6.60
N LEU A 201 -29.14 18.53 6.55
CA LEU A 201 -27.76 18.07 6.43
C LEU A 201 -27.29 18.19 4.98
N HIS A 202 -26.16 18.88 4.74
CA HIS A 202 -25.66 19.13 3.39
C HIS A 202 -24.63 18.09 2.94
N ALA A 203 -23.68 17.75 3.81
CA ALA A 203 -22.61 16.80 3.52
C ALA A 203 -22.24 15.97 4.74
N LEU A 204 -21.54 14.86 4.48
CA LEU A 204 -20.94 14.00 5.48
C LEU A 204 -19.43 14.10 5.34
N GLU A 205 -18.74 14.50 6.41
CA GLU A 205 -17.29 14.40 6.46
C GLU A 205 -16.90 12.97 6.84
N VAL A 206 -16.04 12.34 6.03
CA VAL A 206 -15.61 10.96 6.23
C VAL A 206 -14.09 10.89 6.25
N THR A 207 -13.54 10.06 7.14
CA THR A 207 -12.08 9.93 7.32
C THR A 207 -11.44 8.94 6.34
N ASP A 208 -12.25 8.18 5.59
CA ASP A 208 -11.82 7.11 4.70
C ASP A 208 -12.12 7.39 3.22
N LEU A 209 -12.31 8.66 2.83
CA LEU A 209 -12.68 9.05 1.47
C LEU A 209 -11.64 8.60 0.42
N GLU A 210 -10.35 8.65 0.78
CA GLU A 210 -9.26 8.20 -0.10
C GLU A 210 -9.17 6.68 -0.23
N SER A 211 -9.77 5.94 0.70
CA SER A 211 -9.67 4.48 0.78
C SER A 211 -10.17 3.79 -0.49
N ARG A 212 -9.41 2.79 -0.95
CA ARG A 212 -9.83 1.90 -2.05
C ARG A 212 -10.69 0.74 -1.58
N SER A 213 -10.95 0.63 -0.26
CA SER A 213 -11.77 -0.44 0.30
C SER A 213 -13.18 -0.43 -0.29
N PRO A 214 -13.75 -1.60 -0.64
CA PRO A 214 -15.16 -1.71 -1.03
C PRO A 214 -16.13 -1.38 0.12
N ARG A 215 -15.62 -1.28 1.36
CA ARG A 215 -16.39 -0.93 2.56
C ARG A 215 -16.32 0.55 2.94
N ARG A 216 -15.77 1.42 2.07
CA ARG A 216 -15.63 2.84 2.40
C ARG A 216 -16.97 3.53 2.62
N THR A 217 -17.00 4.50 3.51
CA THR A 217 -18.21 5.21 3.96
C THR A 217 -18.97 5.86 2.80
N ALA A 218 -18.26 6.46 1.84
CA ALA A 218 -18.87 7.10 0.68
C ALA A 218 -19.67 6.13 -0.23
N LEU A 219 -19.33 4.83 -0.25
CA LEU A 219 -20.12 3.84 -0.99
C LEU A 219 -21.40 3.45 -0.24
N PHE A 220 -21.43 3.60 1.08
CA PHE A 220 -22.60 3.28 1.89
C PHE A 220 -23.71 4.33 1.71
N PHE A 221 -23.35 5.62 1.69
CA PHE A 221 -24.27 6.75 1.53
C PHE A 221 -24.50 7.17 0.06
N ASN A 222 -24.38 6.21 -0.87
CA ASN A 222 -24.54 6.46 -2.30
C ASN A 222 -26.01 6.41 -2.79
N GLY A 223 -26.99 6.23 -1.89
CA GLY A 223 -28.41 6.10 -2.22
C GLY A 223 -28.87 4.67 -2.60
N SER A 224 -27.96 3.70 -2.72
CA SER A 224 -28.30 2.32 -3.13
C SER A 224 -28.88 1.46 -2.00
N LYS A 225 -28.76 1.91 -0.74
CA LYS A 225 -29.21 1.16 0.43
C LYS A 225 -30.66 1.54 0.76
N PRO A 226 -31.59 0.58 0.92
CA PRO A 226 -33.01 0.87 1.20
C PRO A 226 -33.26 1.78 2.43
N GLY A 227 -32.40 1.69 3.46
CA GLY A 227 -32.48 2.55 4.64
C GLY A 227 -31.81 3.93 4.50
N TYR A 228 -31.07 4.18 3.42
CA TYR A 228 -30.34 5.42 3.15
C TYR A 228 -30.56 5.86 1.70
N PRO A 229 -31.82 6.22 1.34
CA PRO A 229 -32.19 6.51 -0.04
C PRO A 229 -31.63 7.86 -0.55
N ARG A 230 -31.35 8.81 0.34
CA ARG A 230 -30.77 10.11 -0.03
C ARG A 230 -29.26 9.92 -0.21
N ARG A 231 -28.81 10.04 -1.45
CA ARG A 231 -27.38 10.11 -1.76
C ARG A 231 -26.79 11.36 -1.12
N MET A 232 -25.71 11.19 -0.36
CA MET A 232 -25.04 12.28 0.35
C MET A 232 -23.72 12.64 -0.33
N HIS A 233 -23.35 13.92 -0.27
CA HIS A 233 -21.99 14.35 -0.59
C HIS A 233 -21.06 13.92 0.54
N CYS A 234 -20.01 13.16 0.21
CA CYS A 234 -18.98 12.76 1.16
C CYS A 234 -17.71 13.54 0.89
N ILE A 235 -17.24 14.27 1.90
CA ILE A 235 -16.02 15.09 1.85
C ILE A 235 -15.05 14.64 2.93
N GLN A 236 -13.84 15.21 2.93
CA GLN A 236 -12.86 15.06 4.01
C GLN A 236 -12.26 16.44 4.34
N GLY A 237 -12.09 16.72 5.62
CA GLY A 237 -11.27 17.81 6.15
C GLY A 237 -10.11 17.25 6.96
N SER A 238 -9.12 18.10 7.23
CA SER A 238 -7.95 17.71 8.00
C SER A 238 -8.29 17.43 9.45
N ASP A 239 -9.24 18.16 10.06
CA ASP A 239 -9.45 18.14 11.51
C ASP A 239 -8.12 18.45 12.21
N ALA A 240 -7.55 19.60 11.82
CA ALA A 240 -6.17 19.95 12.12
C ALA A 240 -6.00 20.66 13.46
N HIS A 241 -5.25 20.03 14.37
CA HIS A 241 -4.80 20.60 15.66
C HIS A 241 -3.33 21.04 15.65
N TYR A 242 -2.65 20.85 14.51
CA TYR A 242 -1.27 21.24 14.29
C TYR A 242 -1.13 22.07 13.01
N LEU A 243 -0.12 22.94 12.97
CA LEU A 243 0.27 23.58 11.72
C LEU A 243 0.87 22.55 10.75
N ILE A 244 1.74 21.69 11.28
CA ILE A 244 2.36 20.57 10.57
C ILE A 244 2.32 19.36 11.50
N ARG A 245 1.72 18.26 11.05
CA ARG A 245 1.61 17.04 11.84
C ARG A 245 3.01 16.54 12.27
N PRO A 246 3.25 16.32 13.57
CA PRO A 246 4.47 15.67 14.04
C PRO A 246 4.59 14.23 13.52
N PRO A 247 5.78 13.71 13.19
CA PRO A 247 5.94 12.33 12.72
C PRO A 247 5.49 11.26 13.72
N GLU A 248 5.56 11.59 15.02
CA GLU A 248 5.23 10.71 16.14
C GLU A 248 3.72 10.59 16.37
N ASP A 249 2.94 11.65 16.05
CA ASP A 249 1.50 11.69 16.26
C ASP A 249 0.76 11.17 15.02
N LYS A 250 0.09 10.03 15.18
CA LYS A 250 -0.73 9.39 14.14
C LYS A 250 -2.22 9.68 14.29
N SER A 251 -2.63 10.30 15.40
CA SER A 251 -4.01 10.61 15.75
C SER A 251 -4.47 11.91 15.13
N HIS A 252 -3.69 12.98 15.29
CA HIS A 252 -4.05 14.30 14.81
C HIS A 252 -3.46 14.59 13.44
N GLN A 253 -4.04 15.57 12.74
CA GLN A 253 -3.57 16.02 11.44
C GLN A 253 -3.01 17.44 11.52
N GLY A 254 -2.25 17.81 10.48
CA GLY A 254 -1.86 19.18 10.22
C GLY A 254 -2.75 19.84 9.16
N VAL A 255 -2.69 21.17 9.09
CA VAL A 255 -3.41 21.97 8.08
C VAL A 255 -3.15 21.43 6.66
N GLY A 256 -4.22 21.03 5.96
CA GLY A 256 -4.18 20.49 4.61
C GLY A 256 -3.62 19.07 4.47
N ASP A 257 -3.61 18.26 5.54
CA ASP A 257 -3.25 16.84 5.46
C ASP A 257 -4.32 15.97 4.81
N ARG A 258 -5.60 16.37 4.90
CA ARG A 258 -6.71 15.81 4.13
C ARG A 258 -7.41 16.94 3.41
N VAL A 259 -7.64 16.75 2.12
CA VAL A 259 -8.17 17.81 1.25
C VAL A 259 -9.24 17.24 0.34
N THR A 260 -10.31 18.01 0.14
CA THR A 260 -11.35 17.71 -0.84
C THR A 260 -11.18 18.62 -2.04
N GLU A 261 -11.23 18.08 -3.26
CA GLU A 261 -11.37 18.89 -4.46
C GLU A 261 -12.84 19.07 -4.79
N MET A 262 -13.26 20.30 -5.04
CA MET A 262 -14.61 20.68 -5.42
C MET A 262 -14.62 21.39 -6.77
N LEU A 263 -15.53 21.01 -7.66
CA LEU A 263 -15.71 21.63 -8.96
C LEU A 263 -16.68 22.82 -8.83
N LEU A 264 -16.14 24.04 -8.75
CA LEU A 264 -16.90 25.27 -8.49
C LEU A 264 -16.82 26.23 -9.68
N SER A 265 -17.79 27.13 -9.81
CA SER A 265 -17.72 28.26 -10.75
C SER A 265 -16.72 29.33 -10.31
N GLU A 266 -16.60 29.53 -9.00
CA GLU A 266 -15.70 30.47 -8.34
C GLU A 266 -15.47 30.02 -6.89
N PRO A 267 -14.39 30.45 -6.21
CA PRO A 267 -14.16 30.14 -4.81
C PRO A 267 -15.03 31.04 -3.93
N SER A 268 -16.30 30.66 -3.74
CA SER A 268 -17.27 31.36 -2.89
C SER A 268 -18.08 30.38 -2.03
N PHE A 269 -18.65 30.89 -0.93
CA PHE A 269 -19.55 30.12 -0.07
C PHE A 269 -20.78 29.62 -0.85
N GLU A 270 -21.34 30.50 -1.67
CA GLU A 270 -22.54 30.25 -2.46
C GLU A 270 -22.31 29.14 -3.48
N ALA A 271 -21.13 29.09 -4.11
CA ALA A 271 -20.77 28.03 -5.04
C ALA A 271 -20.64 26.65 -4.34
N ILE A 272 -20.08 26.62 -3.12
CA ILE A 272 -20.02 25.39 -2.30
C ILE A 272 -21.43 24.92 -1.94
N LEU A 273 -22.30 25.86 -1.51
CA LEU A 273 -23.68 25.57 -1.19
C LEU A 273 -24.44 25.02 -2.40
N GLU A 274 -24.26 25.60 -3.60
CA GLU A 274 -24.85 25.09 -4.84
C GLU A 274 -24.43 23.63 -5.11
N VAL A 275 -23.14 23.30 -4.93
CA VAL A 275 -22.65 21.92 -5.11
C VAL A 275 -23.31 20.96 -4.12
N PHE A 276 -23.38 21.32 -2.85
CA PHE A 276 -23.95 20.43 -1.83
C PHE A 276 -25.47 20.30 -1.89
N GLN A 277 -26.19 21.32 -2.38
CA GLN A 277 -27.62 21.22 -2.65
C GLN A 277 -27.92 20.49 -3.98
N GLY A 278 -26.96 20.49 -4.90
CA GLY A 278 -27.05 19.79 -6.18
C GLY A 278 -26.98 18.27 -6.07
N GLN A 279 -27.44 17.60 -7.13
CA GLN A 279 -27.38 16.14 -7.27
C GLN A 279 -26.18 15.66 -8.10
N ASP A 280 -25.28 16.56 -8.48
CA ASP A 280 -24.05 16.21 -9.20
C ASP A 280 -22.92 15.88 -8.21
N PHE A 281 -22.93 14.64 -7.75
CA PHE A 281 -21.92 14.10 -6.83
C PHE A 281 -20.55 13.86 -7.50
N ALA A 282 -20.41 14.10 -8.80
CA ALA A 282 -19.10 14.07 -9.47
C ALA A 282 -18.32 15.38 -9.27
N CYS A 283 -18.96 16.42 -8.72
CA CYS A 283 -18.34 17.70 -8.40
C CYS A 283 -17.46 17.67 -7.15
N THR A 284 -17.39 16.56 -6.41
CA THR A 284 -16.53 16.41 -5.23
C THR A 284 -15.68 15.15 -5.35
N ARG A 285 -14.40 15.23 -4.97
CA ARG A 285 -13.49 14.08 -4.93
C ARG A 285 -12.37 14.27 -3.92
N PRO A 286 -11.79 13.21 -3.36
CA PRO A 286 -10.61 13.36 -2.50
C PRO A 286 -9.43 13.87 -3.33
N TYR A 287 -8.70 14.86 -2.80
CA TYR A 287 -7.42 15.24 -3.36
C TYR A 287 -6.41 14.14 -3.08
N ARG A 288 -5.85 13.56 -4.14
CA ARG A 288 -4.68 12.71 -4.03
C ARG A 288 -3.52 13.50 -4.57
N ALA A 289 -2.68 14.03 -3.67
CA ALA A 289 -1.36 14.48 -4.06
C ALA A 289 -0.74 13.36 -4.91
N ALA A 290 -0.22 13.69 -6.09
CA ALA A 290 0.47 12.71 -6.92
C ALA A 290 1.46 11.98 -6.01
N GLN A 291 1.19 10.69 -5.72
CA GLN A 291 2.01 9.93 -4.79
C GLN A 291 3.45 10.06 -5.25
N ALA A 292 4.38 10.35 -4.34
CA ALA A 292 5.80 10.18 -4.62
C ALA A 292 5.97 8.81 -5.29
N PRO A 293 6.66 8.72 -6.43
CA PRO A 293 6.69 7.51 -7.24
C PRO A 293 7.05 6.31 -6.36
N PHE A 294 6.25 5.24 -6.44
CA PHE A 294 6.46 4.04 -5.64
C PHE A 294 7.89 3.54 -5.87
N ASP A 295 8.71 3.58 -4.82
CA ASP A 295 10.11 3.19 -4.89
C ASP A 295 10.20 1.65 -4.93
N HIS A 296 10.09 1.11 -6.15
CA HIS A 296 10.22 -0.30 -6.44
C HIS A 296 11.56 -0.88 -5.96
N VAL A 297 12.61 -0.07 -5.88
CA VAL A 297 13.94 -0.48 -5.40
C VAL A 297 13.91 -0.67 -3.89
N GLN A 298 13.26 0.23 -3.14
CA GLN A 298 13.12 0.10 -1.70
C GLN A 298 12.27 -1.11 -1.31
N ALA A 299 11.16 -1.35 -2.02
CA ALA A 299 10.35 -2.56 -1.82
C ALA A 299 11.14 -3.85 -2.12
N ALA A 300 12.00 -3.85 -3.15
CA ALA A 300 12.88 -4.98 -3.43
C ALA A 300 13.92 -5.21 -2.32
N ARG A 301 14.48 -4.14 -1.74
CA ARG A 301 15.46 -4.21 -0.64
C ARG A 301 14.85 -4.75 0.65
N GLU A 302 13.59 -4.45 0.93
CA GLU A 302 12.85 -5.01 2.06
C GLU A 302 12.66 -6.52 1.94
N GLN A 303 12.46 -7.03 0.71
CA GLN A 303 12.39 -8.47 0.44
C GLN A 303 13.76 -9.16 0.50
N GLY A 304 14.84 -8.41 0.23
CA GLY A 304 16.21 -8.89 0.30
C GLY A 304 16.61 -9.85 -0.84
N PRO A 305 17.89 -10.28 -0.92
CA PRO A 305 18.38 -11.15 -1.98
C PRO A 305 17.65 -12.51 -1.98
N ASN A 306 17.24 -12.97 -3.16
CA ASN A 306 16.54 -14.25 -3.30
C ASN A 306 16.83 -14.91 -4.67
N ILE A 307 16.00 -15.87 -5.06
CA ILE A 307 16.11 -16.69 -6.28
C ILE A 307 16.03 -15.83 -7.56
N VAL A 308 15.39 -14.68 -7.51
CA VAL A 308 15.17 -13.81 -8.68
C VAL A 308 15.75 -12.41 -8.50
N GLN A 309 16.44 -12.11 -7.39
CA GLN A 309 17.05 -10.78 -7.22
C GLN A 309 18.37 -10.78 -6.44
N SER A 310 19.28 -9.88 -6.82
CA SER A 310 20.53 -9.60 -6.11
C SER A 310 20.87 -8.10 -6.08
N PHE A 311 21.74 -7.70 -5.14
CA PHE A 311 22.08 -6.30 -4.88
C PHE A 311 23.60 -6.13 -4.80
N HIS A 312 24.13 -5.11 -5.47
CA HIS A 312 25.55 -4.76 -5.49
C HIS A 312 25.74 -3.27 -5.25
N GLU A 313 26.64 -2.92 -4.33
CA GLU A 313 26.88 -1.50 -3.99
C GLU A 313 27.64 -0.75 -5.09
N THR A 314 28.54 -1.43 -5.80
CA THR A 314 29.38 -0.85 -6.85
C THR A 314 29.73 -1.90 -7.91
N MET A 315 30.08 -1.46 -9.12
CA MET A 315 30.53 -2.31 -10.23
C MET A 315 32.04 -2.18 -10.52
N ALA A 316 32.85 -1.81 -9.52
CA ALA A 316 34.27 -1.58 -9.73
C ALA A 316 35.00 -2.86 -10.20
N ARG A 317 35.86 -2.72 -11.22
CA ARG A 317 36.77 -3.80 -11.67
C ARG A 317 37.74 -4.22 -10.56
N ARG A 318 38.21 -3.25 -9.75
CA ARG A 318 39.07 -3.51 -8.59
C ARG A 318 38.24 -4.10 -7.45
N GLY A 319 38.67 -5.25 -6.92
CA GLY A 319 38.01 -5.94 -5.80
C GLY A 319 36.99 -7.02 -6.19
N GLY A 320 36.93 -7.43 -7.47
CA GLY A 320 36.13 -8.60 -7.90
C GLY A 320 34.61 -8.39 -7.94
N ARG A 321 34.12 -7.16 -7.68
CA ARG A 321 32.68 -6.86 -7.64
C ARG A 321 32.02 -6.95 -9.01
N LEU A 322 32.69 -6.48 -10.07
CA LEU A 322 32.21 -6.67 -11.44
C LEU A 322 32.10 -8.17 -11.80
N HIS A 323 33.08 -8.98 -11.39
CA HIS A 323 33.03 -10.43 -11.61
C HIS A 323 31.86 -11.08 -10.87
N ALA A 324 31.55 -10.64 -9.64
CA ALA A 324 30.38 -11.13 -8.90
C ALA A 324 29.06 -10.80 -9.63
N ILE A 325 28.95 -9.63 -10.26
CA ILE A 325 27.79 -9.27 -11.09
C ILE A 325 27.69 -10.21 -12.30
N LEU A 326 28.80 -10.48 -13.00
CA LEU A 326 28.80 -11.40 -14.14
C LEU A 326 28.41 -12.84 -13.75
N CYS A 327 28.89 -13.31 -12.59
CA CYS A 327 28.48 -14.60 -12.03
C CYS A 327 26.97 -14.64 -11.75
N ASP A 328 26.41 -13.56 -11.18
CA ASP A 328 24.97 -13.45 -10.95
C ASP A 328 24.17 -13.48 -12.26
N VAL A 329 24.62 -12.76 -13.30
CA VAL A 329 23.97 -12.78 -14.62
C VAL A 329 23.96 -14.19 -15.20
N CYS A 330 25.10 -14.89 -15.17
CA CYS A 330 25.20 -16.28 -15.63
C CYS A 330 24.27 -17.21 -14.82
N ALA A 331 24.24 -17.04 -13.49
CA ALA A 331 23.37 -17.81 -12.61
C ALA A 331 21.88 -17.61 -12.86
N PHE A 332 21.45 -16.37 -13.10
CA PHE A 332 20.05 -16.06 -13.45
C PHE A 332 19.68 -16.60 -14.83
N ALA A 333 20.57 -16.50 -15.82
CA ALA A 333 20.37 -17.06 -17.16
C ALA A 333 20.21 -18.59 -17.12
N ASN A 334 20.99 -19.29 -16.29
CA ASN A 334 20.88 -20.74 -16.10
C ASN A 334 19.69 -21.18 -15.24
N THR A 335 18.94 -20.24 -14.65
CA THR A 335 17.79 -20.54 -13.79
C THR A 335 16.52 -19.88 -14.34
N ASN A 336 15.69 -19.26 -13.50
CA ASN A 336 14.38 -18.72 -13.90
C ASN A 336 14.45 -17.24 -14.33
N GLY A 337 15.65 -16.72 -14.61
CA GLY A 337 15.88 -15.28 -14.79
C GLY A 337 15.89 -14.53 -13.46
N GLY A 338 16.14 -13.23 -13.52
CA GLY A 338 16.20 -12.39 -12.33
C GLY A 338 16.55 -10.93 -12.58
N THR A 339 16.60 -10.15 -11.51
CA THR A 339 16.89 -8.72 -11.53
C THR A 339 18.06 -8.39 -10.61
N ILE A 340 19.06 -7.68 -11.13
CA ILE A 340 20.24 -7.24 -10.37
C ILE A 340 20.15 -5.73 -10.19
N TYR A 341 20.22 -5.27 -8.93
CA TYR A 341 20.27 -3.85 -8.60
C TYR A 341 21.70 -3.44 -8.25
N ILE A 342 22.24 -2.43 -8.93
CA ILE A 342 23.62 -1.94 -8.77
C ILE A 342 23.59 -0.48 -8.31
N GLY A 343 24.38 -0.14 -7.28
CA GLY A 343 24.37 1.16 -6.60
C GLY A 343 23.65 1.13 -5.24
N VAL A 344 23.24 -0.06 -4.77
CA VAL A 344 22.49 -0.26 -3.53
C VAL A 344 22.98 -1.51 -2.79
N SER A 345 22.90 -1.47 -1.46
CA SER A 345 23.17 -2.65 -0.63
C SER A 345 21.88 -3.44 -0.36
N ALA A 346 22.06 -4.73 -0.04
CA ALA A 346 20.99 -5.62 0.37
C ALA A 346 20.33 -5.23 1.72
N ASN A 347 20.94 -4.33 2.49
CA ASN A 347 20.38 -3.86 3.76
C ASN A 347 19.41 -2.69 3.49
N PRO A 348 18.10 -2.82 3.75
CA PRO A 348 17.11 -1.77 3.47
C PRO A 348 17.31 -0.48 4.26
N LYS A 349 18.05 -0.53 5.38
CA LYS A 349 18.33 0.64 6.24
C LYS A 349 19.58 1.43 5.83
N ALA A 350 20.43 0.88 4.98
CA ALA A 350 21.61 1.60 4.50
C ALA A 350 21.23 2.65 3.45
N PRO A 351 21.92 3.80 3.36
CA PRO A 351 21.68 4.75 2.27
C PRO A 351 22.13 4.15 0.92
N PRO A 352 21.46 4.47 -0.20
CA PRO A 352 21.95 4.09 -1.53
C PRO A 352 23.32 4.73 -1.80
N VAL A 353 24.22 3.99 -2.45
CA VAL A 353 25.53 4.50 -2.84
C VAL A 353 25.38 5.39 -4.08
N GLY A 354 24.57 4.93 -5.04
CA GLY A 354 24.32 5.60 -6.32
C GLY A 354 25.41 5.34 -7.35
N ILE A 355 25.15 5.71 -8.60
CA ILE A 355 26.09 5.61 -9.72
C ILE A 355 26.30 7.01 -10.30
N GLU A 356 27.55 7.46 -10.36
CA GLU A 356 27.90 8.82 -10.78
C GLU A 356 27.75 9.06 -12.29
N SER A 357 28.13 8.08 -13.12
CA SER A 357 28.04 8.16 -14.58
C SER A 357 27.18 7.02 -15.15
N VAL A 358 25.88 7.28 -15.29
CA VAL A 358 24.88 6.27 -15.70
C VAL A 358 25.11 5.77 -17.14
N PRO A 359 25.27 6.63 -18.17
CA PRO A 359 25.40 6.15 -19.55
C PRO A 359 26.68 5.33 -19.79
N GLU A 360 27.80 5.75 -19.20
CA GLU A 360 29.08 5.03 -19.32
C GLU A 360 29.02 3.69 -18.59
N SER A 361 28.40 3.66 -17.40
CA SER A 361 28.25 2.43 -16.61
C SER A 361 27.36 1.41 -17.32
N ILE A 362 26.29 1.84 -17.99
CA ILE A 362 25.42 0.97 -18.80
C ILE A 362 26.20 0.36 -19.97
N ASN A 363 26.91 1.19 -20.74
CA ASN A 363 27.68 0.71 -21.90
C ASN A 363 28.83 -0.22 -21.50
N SER A 364 29.54 0.12 -20.41
CA SER A 364 30.59 -0.71 -19.84
C SER A 364 30.05 -2.07 -19.42
N LEU A 365 28.95 -2.10 -18.65
CA LEU A 365 28.36 -3.34 -18.17
C LEU A 365 27.80 -4.21 -19.30
N ARG A 366 27.17 -3.61 -20.33
CA ARG A 366 26.71 -4.33 -21.51
C ARG A 366 27.88 -5.00 -22.24
N THR A 367 28.97 -4.26 -22.47
CA THR A 367 30.17 -4.78 -23.15
C THR A 367 30.79 -5.95 -22.38
N GLU A 368 30.84 -5.87 -21.04
CA GLU A 368 31.40 -6.93 -20.20
C GLU A 368 30.51 -8.18 -20.19
N ILE A 369 29.18 -8.02 -20.18
CA ILE A 369 28.24 -9.13 -20.29
C ILE A 369 28.40 -9.84 -21.64
N GLU A 370 28.44 -9.10 -22.75
CA GLU A 370 28.60 -9.66 -24.10
C GLU A 370 29.95 -10.35 -24.30
N ARG A 371 31.00 -9.84 -23.66
CA ARG A 371 32.35 -10.40 -23.76
C ARG A 371 32.53 -11.67 -22.95
N HIS A 372 31.95 -11.73 -21.75
CA HIS A 372 32.25 -12.77 -20.77
C HIS A 372 31.18 -13.86 -20.68
N ILE A 373 29.97 -13.63 -21.18
CA ILE A 373 28.86 -14.61 -21.10
C ILE A 373 28.61 -15.25 -22.46
N THR A 374 28.78 -16.57 -22.49
CA THR A 374 28.57 -17.41 -23.68
C THR A 374 27.54 -18.49 -23.35
N PRO A 375 26.48 -18.72 -24.16
CA PRO A 375 26.07 -17.98 -25.36
C PRO A 375 25.62 -16.52 -25.12
N PRO A 376 25.52 -15.67 -26.17
CA PRO A 376 25.05 -14.29 -26.03
C PRO A 376 23.66 -14.18 -25.38
N LEU A 377 23.52 -13.24 -24.45
CA LEU A 377 22.31 -13.08 -23.63
C LEU A 377 21.74 -11.66 -23.75
N PRO A 378 20.45 -11.49 -24.13
CA PRO A 378 19.84 -10.18 -24.25
C PRO A 378 19.40 -9.64 -22.88
N ALA A 379 20.35 -9.22 -22.05
CA ALA A 379 20.07 -8.56 -20.77
C ALA A 379 19.69 -7.07 -21.00
N THR A 380 18.63 -6.60 -20.35
CA THR A 380 18.21 -5.19 -20.40
C THR A 380 18.75 -4.45 -19.18
N ILE A 381 19.31 -3.25 -19.39
CA ILE A 381 19.89 -2.43 -18.33
C ILE A 381 19.20 -1.07 -18.33
N ASP A 382 18.53 -0.75 -17.23
CA ASP A 382 17.78 0.49 -17.04
C ASP A 382 18.34 1.29 -15.84
N ALA A 383 18.10 2.60 -15.83
CA ALA A 383 18.38 3.44 -14.67
C ALA A 383 17.08 3.68 -13.86
N LEU A 384 17.17 3.54 -12.54
CA LEU A 384 16.08 3.80 -11.60
C LEU A 384 16.54 4.83 -10.56
N GLU A 385 15.60 5.58 -9.99
CA GLU A 385 15.88 6.51 -8.89
C GLU A 385 15.37 5.94 -7.56
N THR A 386 16.19 6.02 -6.52
CA THR A 386 15.83 5.64 -5.15
C THR A 386 16.55 6.54 -4.16
N GLY A 387 15.83 7.07 -3.17
CA GLY A 387 16.40 7.96 -2.15
C GLY A 387 17.19 9.16 -2.69
N GLY A 388 16.78 9.72 -3.83
CA GLY A 388 17.47 10.85 -4.49
C GLY A 388 18.76 10.49 -5.22
N LYS A 389 19.04 9.20 -5.45
CA LYS A 389 20.20 8.73 -6.22
C LYS A 389 19.79 7.79 -7.35
N THR A 390 20.52 7.87 -8.46
CA THR A 390 20.32 6.97 -9.61
C THR A 390 21.10 5.67 -9.42
N ILE A 391 20.43 4.55 -9.70
CA ILE A 391 20.94 3.18 -9.57
C ILE A 391 20.63 2.42 -10.87
N LEU A 392 21.32 1.32 -11.13
CA LEU A 392 21.07 0.51 -12.32
C LEU A 392 20.30 -0.76 -11.98
N ARG A 393 19.36 -1.11 -12.85
CA ARG A 393 18.63 -2.37 -12.84
C ARG A 393 19.00 -3.17 -14.07
N VAL A 394 19.57 -4.36 -13.87
CA VAL A 394 19.82 -5.34 -14.94
C VAL A 394 18.73 -6.41 -14.85
N VAL A 395 17.92 -6.55 -15.89
CA VAL A 395 16.94 -7.64 -15.99
C VAL A 395 17.52 -8.73 -16.89
N VAL A 396 17.67 -9.91 -16.31
CA VAL A 396 18.26 -11.08 -16.93
C VAL A 396 17.14 -12.07 -17.23
N PRO A 397 16.85 -12.38 -18.51
CA PRO A 397 15.85 -13.38 -18.85
C PRO A 397 16.33 -14.78 -18.48
N ALA A 398 15.40 -15.72 -18.32
CA ALA A 398 15.73 -17.14 -18.33
C ALA A 398 16.35 -17.49 -19.69
N GLY A 399 17.53 -18.09 -19.65
CA GLY A 399 18.30 -18.43 -20.83
C GLY A 399 17.59 -19.47 -21.70
N LYS A 400 17.65 -19.28 -23.01
CA LYS A 400 17.05 -20.22 -23.99
C LYS A 400 17.96 -21.40 -24.30
N GLU A 401 19.27 -21.21 -24.12
CA GLU A 401 20.30 -22.19 -24.46
C GLU A 401 21.24 -22.46 -23.27
N PRO A 402 20.73 -22.92 -22.11
CA PRO A 402 21.62 -23.33 -21.03
C PRO A 402 22.42 -24.58 -21.44
N PRO A 403 23.67 -24.72 -20.97
CA PRO A 403 24.33 -23.89 -19.96
C PRO A 403 25.00 -22.63 -20.53
N TYR A 404 24.71 -21.49 -19.93
CA TYR A 404 25.49 -20.26 -20.04
C TYR A 404 26.73 -20.37 -19.15
N ALA A 405 27.86 -19.87 -19.63
CA ALA A 405 29.14 -19.90 -18.93
C ALA A 405 29.76 -18.50 -18.91
N VAL A 406 30.47 -18.21 -17.82
CA VAL A 406 31.39 -17.07 -17.71
C VAL A 406 32.77 -17.53 -18.17
N ASP A 407 33.45 -16.74 -19.00
CA ASP A 407 34.78 -17.07 -19.55
C ASP A 407 34.82 -18.47 -20.21
N ASP A 408 33.78 -18.81 -20.96
CA ASP A 408 33.59 -20.05 -21.72
C ASP A 408 33.59 -21.38 -20.93
N SER A 409 33.83 -21.35 -19.61
CA SER A 409 34.09 -22.57 -18.83
C SER A 409 33.42 -22.59 -17.46
N LYS A 410 33.09 -21.43 -16.88
CA LYS A 410 32.58 -21.34 -15.51
C LYS A 410 31.06 -21.21 -15.53
N ILE A 411 30.36 -22.30 -15.22
CA ILE A 411 28.89 -22.33 -15.16
C ILE A 411 28.46 -22.04 -13.73
N TYR A 412 27.59 -21.05 -13.56
CA TYR A 412 27.01 -20.68 -12.27
C TYR A 412 25.51 -20.94 -12.26
N ILE A 413 24.96 -21.27 -11.09
CA ILE A 413 23.53 -21.41 -10.85
C ILE A 413 23.12 -20.61 -9.61
N ARG A 414 21.88 -20.13 -9.62
CA ARG A 414 21.29 -19.44 -8.47
C ARG A 414 20.68 -20.45 -7.51
N ASN A 415 21.13 -20.46 -6.26
CA ASN A 415 20.60 -21.33 -5.21
C ASN A 415 20.11 -20.48 -4.03
N GLU A 416 18.79 -20.40 -3.88
CA GLU A 416 18.13 -19.50 -2.93
C GLU A 416 18.61 -18.05 -3.14
N SER A 417 19.44 -17.51 -2.25
CA SER A 417 19.96 -16.13 -2.32
C SER A 417 21.43 -16.03 -2.77
N GLU A 418 22.07 -17.16 -3.11
CA GLU A 418 23.50 -17.23 -3.41
C GLU A 418 23.77 -17.72 -4.84
N THR A 419 24.87 -17.24 -5.41
CA THR A 419 25.38 -17.68 -6.70
C THR A 419 26.54 -18.64 -6.50
N VAL A 420 26.40 -19.85 -7.02
CA VAL A 420 27.35 -20.96 -6.79
C VAL A 420 27.75 -21.60 -8.10
N MET A 421 29.01 -22.05 -8.19
CA MET A 421 29.49 -22.81 -9.34
C MET A 421 28.77 -24.17 -9.44
N ALA A 422 28.28 -24.48 -10.64
CA ALA A 422 27.53 -25.68 -10.92
C ALA A 422 28.43 -26.93 -10.83
N VAL A 423 27.91 -27.99 -10.23
CA VAL A 423 28.57 -29.30 -10.18
C VAL A 423 28.21 -30.09 -11.44
N ARG A 424 29.00 -31.13 -11.78
CA ARG A 424 28.79 -31.99 -12.96
C ARG A 424 27.32 -32.36 -13.21
N ASP A 425 26.62 -32.87 -12.20
CA ASP A 425 25.24 -33.33 -12.40
C ASP A 425 24.26 -32.17 -12.62
N GLU A 426 24.51 -31.00 -12.02
CA GLU A 426 23.73 -29.78 -12.28
C GLU A 426 23.94 -29.29 -13.72
N ILE A 427 25.17 -29.38 -14.23
CA ILE A 427 25.49 -29.05 -15.63
C ILE A 427 24.79 -30.01 -16.60
N VAL A 428 24.80 -31.32 -16.29
CA VAL A 428 24.10 -32.33 -17.08
C VAL A 428 22.59 -32.09 -17.05
N ALA A 429 22.02 -31.75 -15.89
CA ALA A 429 20.60 -31.44 -15.75
C ALA A 429 20.20 -30.21 -16.58
N LEU A 430 21.01 -29.14 -16.57
CA LEU A 430 20.79 -27.96 -17.43
C LEU A 430 20.77 -28.34 -18.91
N THR A 431 21.71 -29.18 -19.35
CA THR A 431 21.82 -29.63 -20.75
C THR A 431 20.63 -30.50 -21.17
N LEU A 432 20.20 -31.42 -20.30
CA LEU A 432 19.03 -32.28 -20.56
C LEU A 432 17.72 -31.48 -20.60
N LYS A 433 17.60 -30.43 -19.78
CA LYS A 433 16.45 -29.54 -19.77
C LYS A 433 16.30 -28.81 -21.12
N THR A 434 17.40 -28.33 -21.69
CA THR A 434 17.43 -27.73 -23.03
C THR A 434 16.99 -28.72 -24.10
N GLN A 435 17.48 -29.97 -24.06
CA GLN A 435 17.08 -31.01 -25.03
C GLN A 435 15.59 -31.35 -24.97
N ARG A 436 14.99 -31.40 -23.77
CA ARG A 436 13.55 -31.60 -23.60
C ARG A 436 12.73 -30.41 -24.11
N GLN A 437 13.17 -29.18 -23.81
CA GLN A 437 12.51 -27.97 -24.30
C GLN A 437 12.57 -27.82 -25.82
N ILE A 438 13.64 -28.28 -26.47
CA ILE A 438 13.75 -28.32 -27.94
C ILE A 438 12.84 -29.41 -28.53
N ALA A 439 12.70 -30.56 -27.88
CA ALA A 439 11.81 -31.64 -28.32
C ALA A 439 10.31 -31.32 -28.18
N GLU A 440 9.95 -30.39 -27.29
CA GLU A 440 8.56 -29.96 -27.02
C GLU A 440 8.13 -28.71 -27.82
N GLN A 441 8.98 -28.15 -28.69
CA GLN A 441 8.56 -27.08 -29.60
C GLN A 441 7.70 -27.64 -30.74
N PRO A 442 6.48 -27.13 -30.98
CA PRO A 442 5.64 -27.58 -32.08
C PRO A 442 6.24 -27.15 -33.42
N SER A 443 6.52 -28.12 -34.29
CA SER A 443 6.85 -27.86 -35.70
C SER A 443 5.63 -27.29 -36.44
N PRO A 444 5.79 -26.37 -37.41
CA PRO A 444 4.66 -25.87 -38.19
C PRO A 444 4.09 -26.97 -39.11
N THR A 445 2.77 -27.00 -39.13
CA THR A 445 1.81 -27.88 -39.81
C THR A 445 2.16 -28.31 -41.25
N GLU A 446 2.05 -29.62 -41.52
CA GLU A 446 1.48 -30.15 -42.77
C GLU A 446 0.14 -30.84 -42.45
N PRO A 447 -0.92 -30.66 -43.27
CA PRO A 447 -2.23 -31.25 -43.00
C PRO A 447 -2.29 -32.68 -43.53
N ILE A 448 -2.64 -33.63 -42.66
CA ILE A 448 -2.97 -35.01 -43.04
C ILE A 448 -4.44 -35.25 -42.69
N PRO A 449 -5.25 -35.85 -43.57
CA PRO A 449 -6.70 -35.75 -43.50
C PRO A 449 -7.31 -36.67 -42.45
N GLU A 450 -8.46 -36.22 -41.94
CA GLU A 450 -9.35 -36.90 -41.01
C GLU A 450 -9.59 -38.36 -41.40
N LYS A 451 -9.20 -39.28 -40.51
CA LYS A 451 -9.82 -40.59 -40.40
C LYS A 451 -10.41 -40.75 -39.02
N CYS A 452 -11.74 -40.70 -39.03
CA CYS A 452 -12.69 -41.29 -38.10
C CYS A 452 -12.07 -42.38 -37.20
N ILE A 453 -12.05 -42.14 -35.89
CA ILE A 453 -12.00 -43.20 -34.89
C ILE A 453 -13.27 -43.06 -34.06
N THR A 454 -14.16 -44.01 -34.30
CA THR A 454 -15.35 -44.34 -33.53
C THR A 454 -15.09 -44.33 -32.03
N ALA A 455 -16.03 -43.73 -31.29
CA ALA A 455 -16.11 -43.79 -29.84
C ALA A 455 -16.12 -45.26 -29.37
N GLN A 456 -15.06 -45.66 -28.66
CA GLN A 456 -15.08 -46.83 -27.80
C GLN A 456 -15.45 -46.38 -26.39
N GLU A 457 -16.58 -46.90 -25.90
CA GLU A 457 -17.01 -46.84 -24.52
C GLU A 457 -15.92 -47.41 -23.60
N VAL A 458 -15.47 -46.59 -22.66
CA VAL A 458 -14.59 -47.00 -21.55
C VAL A 458 -15.47 -47.68 -20.49
N PRO A 459 -15.18 -48.92 -20.07
CA PRO A 459 -15.93 -49.56 -18.99
C PRO A 459 -15.63 -48.88 -17.64
N PRO A 460 -16.57 -48.88 -16.67
CA PRO A 460 -16.36 -48.22 -15.39
C PRO A 460 -15.31 -48.98 -14.57
N VAL A 461 -14.19 -48.32 -14.30
CA VAL A 461 -13.15 -48.79 -13.38
C VAL A 461 -13.68 -48.65 -11.94
N PRO A 462 -13.50 -49.66 -11.06
CA PRO A 462 -13.97 -49.61 -9.67
C PRO A 462 -13.27 -48.51 -8.86
N PRO A 463 -13.84 -48.08 -7.71
CA PRO A 463 -13.32 -46.96 -6.93
C PRO A 463 -11.89 -47.27 -6.45
N THR A 464 -10.91 -46.66 -7.12
CA THR A 464 -9.51 -46.71 -6.72
C THR A 464 -9.33 -45.65 -5.64
N THR A 465 -8.85 -46.09 -4.47
CA THR A 465 -8.43 -45.24 -3.35
C THR A 465 -7.55 -44.09 -3.85
N VAL A 466 -8.04 -42.85 -3.73
CA VAL A 466 -7.32 -41.63 -4.15
C VAL A 466 -6.10 -41.46 -3.25
N LEU A 467 -4.91 -41.79 -3.74
CA LEU A 467 -3.65 -41.48 -3.07
C LEU A 467 -3.44 -39.96 -3.06
N ALA A 468 -3.11 -39.39 -1.90
CA ALA A 468 -2.78 -37.97 -1.77
C ALA A 468 -1.56 -37.60 -2.64
N GLN A 469 -1.61 -36.48 -3.35
CA GLN A 469 -0.46 -36.00 -4.13
C GLN A 469 0.71 -35.63 -3.20
N PRO A 470 1.97 -35.84 -3.61
CA PRO A 470 3.14 -35.47 -2.81
C PRO A 470 3.20 -33.96 -2.53
N PRO A 471 3.88 -33.51 -1.46
CA PRO A 471 4.07 -32.09 -1.17
C PRO A 471 4.88 -31.41 -2.29
N LYS A 472 4.66 -30.10 -2.48
CA LYS A 472 5.28 -29.32 -3.59
C LYS A 472 6.66 -28.76 -3.26
N THR A 473 7.16 -28.96 -2.04
CA THR A 473 8.50 -28.56 -1.63
C THR A 473 9.14 -29.66 -0.79
N GLY A 474 10.47 -29.68 -0.75
CA GLY A 474 11.23 -30.71 -0.05
C GLY A 474 11.96 -31.61 -1.02
N VAL A 475 12.57 -32.67 -0.49
CA VAL A 475 13.38 -33.62 -1.28
C VAL A 475 13.08 -35.04 -0.83
N GLU A 476 13.00 -35.94 -1.80
CA GLU A 476 12.81 -37.37 -1.61
C GLU A 476 14.11 -38.12 -1.98
N ILE A 477 14.44 -39.17 -1.23
CA ILE A 477 15.51 -40.10 -1.60
C ILE A 477 14.86 -41.31 -2.25
N LEU A 478 15.13 -41.52 -3.54
CA LEU A 478 14.51 -42.60 -4.31
C LEU A 478 15.25 -43.92 -4.13
N GLU A 479 16.59 -43.87 -4.17
CA GLU A 479 17.44 -45.05 -4.14
C GLU A 479 18.75 -44.75 -3.41
N SER A 480 19.33 -45.79 -2.81
CA SER A 480 20.67 -45.76 -2.22
C SER A 480 21.45 -47.00 -2.65
N GLU A 481 22.65 -46.79 -3.18
CA GLU A 481 23.52 -47.87 -3.66
C GLU A 481 24.92 -47.72 -3.06
N GLU A 482 25.52 -48.81 -2.61
CA GLU A 482 26.88 -48.82 -2.08
C GLU A 482 27.86 -49.38 -3.13
N ARG A 483 28.78 -48.54 -3.59
CA ARG A 483 29.81 -48.92 -4.57
C ARG A 483 31.19 -48.64 -3.99
N LYS A 484 32.04 -49.68 -3.90
CA LYS A 484 33.44 -49.59 -3.43
C LYS A 484 33.58 -48.82 -2.09
N GLY A 485 32.70 -49.10 -1.12
CA GLY A 485 32.73 -48.50 0.23
C GLY A 485 32.23 -47.04 0.30
N THR A 486 31.68 -46.48 -0.78
CA THR A 486 31.02 -45.16 -0.78
C THR A 486 29.53 -45.33 -1.12
N ARG A 487 28.65 -44.74 -0.30
CA ARG A 487 27.20 -44.74 -0.54
C ARG A 487 26.79 -43.57 -1.42
N TYR A 488 26.07 -43.90 -2.50
CA TYR A 488 25.51 -42.98 -3.47
C TYR A 488 23.99 -42.98 -3.33
N TYR A 489 23.37 -41.81 -3.49
CA TYR A 489 21.94 -41.58 -3.35
C TYR A 489 21.37 -40.94 -4.62
N SER A 490 20.16 -41.34 -4.99
CA SER A 490 19.34 -40.69 -6.02
C SER A 490 18.34 -39.75 -5.32
N MET A 491 18.49 -38.44 -5.53
CA MET A 491 17.71 -37.39 -4.86
C MET A 491 16.70 -36.79 -5.83
N LYS A 492 15.43 -36.66 -5.43
CA LYS A 492 14.37 -35.99 -6.21
C LYS A 492 13.96 -34.70 -5.52
N ASP A 493 14.08 -33.57 -6.21
CA ASP A 493 13.57 -32.28 -5.72
C ASP A 493 12.08 -32.15 -6.08
N LEU A 494 11.24 -31.89 -5.07
CA LEU A 494 9.79 -31.88 -5.20
C LEU A 494 9.25 -30.58 -5.82
N ARG A 495 10.09 -29.56 -6.00
CA ARG A 495 9.68 -28.25 -6.56
C ARG A 495 9.58 -28.27 -8.08
N ASN A 496 10.53 -28.95 -8.71
CA ASN A 496 10.68 -29.06 -10.17
C ASN A 496 10.58 -30.50 -10.67
N GLY A 497 10.65 -31.50 -9.78
CA GLY A 497 10.61 -32.92 -10.13
C GLY A 497 11.95 -33.47 -10.61
N ASP A 498 13.04 -32.69 -10.54
CA ASP A 498 14.35 -33.09 -11.04
C ASP A 498 14.96 -34.19 -10.16
N VAL A 499 15.53 -35.20 -10.81
CA VAL A 499 16.21 -36.33 -10.14
C VAL A 499 17.70 -36.25 -10.43
N VAL A 500 18.50 -36.22 -9.35
CA VAL A 500 19.96 -36.20 -9.41
C VAL A 500 20.53 -37.46 -8.79
N HIS A 501 21.29 -38.20 -9.60
CA HIS A 501 21.91 -39.46 -9.22
C HIS A 501 23.34 -39.25 -8.69
N ASN A 502 23.92 -40.29 -8.08
CA ASN A 502 25.31 -40.31 -7.62
C ASN A 502 25.65 -39.25 -6.54
N VAL A 503 24.67 -38.79 -5.77
CA VAL A 503 24.90 -37.85 -4.68
C VAL A 503 25.51 -38.59 -3.49
N THR A 504 26.62 -38.09 -2.94
CA THR A 504 27.27 -38.64 -1.74
C THR A 504 27.02 -37.70 -0.56
N GLN A 505 27.22 -38.18 0.68
CA GLN A 505 27.13 -37.30 1.86
C GLN A 505 28.08 -36.08 1.78
N ARG A 506 29.21 -36.20 1.08
CA ARG A 506 30.19 -35.11 0.87
C ARG A 506 29.80 -34.16 -0.27
N SER A 507 29.23 -34.67 -1.36
CA SER A 507 28.80 -33.85 -2.50
C SER A 507 27.43 -33.19 -2.28
N ALA A 508 26.61 -33.75 -1.39
CA ALA A 508 25.32 -33.19 -1.02
C ALA A 508 25.45 -31.83 -0.32
N ARG A 509 24.66 -30.85 -0.77
CA ARG A 509 24.61 -29.50 -0.22
C ARG A 509 23.32 -29.28 0.57
N ARG A 510 23.37 -28.47 1.62
CA ARG A 510 22.23 -27.97 2.43
C ARG A 510 21.14 -29.03 2.71
N LEU A 511 19.99 -28.95 2.02
CA LEU A 511 18.81 -29.79 2.24
C LEU A 511 19.07 -31.25 1.86
N TRP A 512 19.83 -31.52 0.80
CA TRP A 512 20.17 -32.89 0.39
C TRP A 512 21.11 -33.53 1.42
N ARG A 513 22.07 -32.76 1.93
CA ARG A 513 22.94 -33.24 3.01
C ARG A 513 22.15 -33.53 4.27
N TYR A 514 21.16 -32.69 4.59
CA TYR A 514 20.23 -32.92 5.68
C TYR A 514 19.43 -34.20 5.48
N ALA A 515 18.78 -34.37 4.33
CA ALA A 515 17.99 -35.55 3.98
C ALA A 515 18.82 -36.84 4.07
N ILE A 516 20.01 -36.88 3.46
CA ILE A 516 20.93 -38.03 3.54
C ILE A 516 21.37 -38.27 5.00
N THR A 517 21.66 -37.23 5.76
CA THR A 517 22.07 -37.38 7.17
C THR A 517 20.92 -37.90 8.03
N GLN A 518 19.69 -37.44 7.82
CA GLN A 518 18.52 -37.95 8.53
C GLN A 518 18.23 -39.40 8.13
N HIS A 519 18.28 -39.73 6.84
CA HIS A 519 18.07 -41.07 6.34
C HIS A 519 19.08 -42.09 6.92
N ILE A 520 20.35 -41.71 7.07
CA ILE A 520 21.38 -42.58 7.66
C ILE A 520 21.24 -42.70 9.19
N LYS A 521 21.01 -41.59 9.89
CA LYS A 521 21.03 -41.55 11.37
C LYS A 521 19.70 -41.96 12.01
N HIS A 522 18.60 -41.75 11.31
CA HIS A 522 17.24 -41.96 11.78
C HIS A 522 16.42 -42.65 10.67
N PRO A 523 16.69 -43.93 10.39
CA PRO A 523 15.88 -44.69 9.43
C PRO A 523 14.42 -44.70 9.89
N VAL A 524 13.50 -44.41 8.98
CA VAL A 524 12.07 -44.24 9.30
C VAL A 524 11.50 -45.54 9.81
N LYS A 525 11.08 -45.55 11.08
CA LYS A 525 10.33 -46.64 11.68
C LYS A 525 8.84 -46.32 11.66
N PRO A 526 7.97 -47.20 11.12
CA PRO A 526 6.53 -46.94 11.02
C PRO A 526 5.87 -46.60 12.37
N GLU A 527 6.40 -47.10 13.48
CA GLU A 527 5.93 -46.82 14.84
C GLU A 527 6.24 -45.40 15.37
N GLU A 528 7.20 -44.68 14.79
CA GLU A 528 7.59 -43.32 15.20
C GLU A 528 6.85 -42.23 14.38
N VAL A 529 6.06 -42.63 13.39
CA VAL A 529 5.32 -41.74 12.48
C VAL A 529 3.90 -41.54 12.96
N HIS A 530 3.45 -40.29 13.02
CA HIS A 530 2.06 -39.97 13.32
C HIS A 530 1.24 -40.07 12.04
N TRP A 531 0.54 -41.18 11.87
CA TRP A 531 -0.23 -41.50 10.66
C TRP A 531 -1.65 -40.90 10.71
N ASP A 532 -2.07 -40.32 9.59
CA ASP A 532 -3.45 -39.99 9.26
C ASP A 532 -3.78 -40.59 7.88
N GLY A 533 -4.50 -41.72 7.89
CA GLY A 533 -4.76 -42.51 6.69
C GLY A 533 -3.48 -43.01 6.00
N THR A 534 -3.23 -42.56 4.77
CA THR A 534 -2.08 -42.96 3.95
C THR A 534 -0.87 -42.03 4.08
N ILE A 535 -0.98 -40.93 4.84
CA ILE A 535 0.07 -39.93 5.02
C ILE A 535 0.43 -39.80 6.51
N GLY A 536 1.60 -39.26 6.84
CA GLY A 536 2.03 -39.14 8.22
C GLY A 536 3.13 -38.12 8.45
N LEU A 537 3.20 -37.60 9.68
CA LEU A 537 4.19 -36.63 10.13
C LEU A 537 5.29 -37.35 10.90
N LEU A 538 6.53 -37.25 10.40
CA LEU A 538 7.70 -37.81 11.08
C LEU A 538 8.32 -36.79 12.02
N ARG A 539 8.45 -35.53 11.60
CA ARG A 539 9.13 -34.50 12.41
C ARG A 539 8.69 -33.08 12.07
N LYS A 540 8.57 -32.25 13.10
CA LYS A 540 8.39 -30.79 13.00
C LYS A 540 9.57 -30.08 13.67
N TYR A 541 10.19 -29.13 12.98
CA TYR A 541 11.33 -28.37 13.53
C TYR A 541 11.44 -26.95 12.95
N LYS A 542 12.11 -26.05 13.68
CA LYS A 542 12.34 -24.66 13.27
C LYS A 542 13.81 -24.48 12.87
N ARG A 543 14.07 -23.93 11.68
CA ARG A 543 15.43 -23.66 11.18
C ARG A 543 15.44 -22.33 10.42
N ALA A 544 16.36 -21.43 10.80
CA ALA A 544 16.47 -20.08 10.23
C ALA A 544 15.13 -19.29 10.27
N GLY A 545 14.42 -19.34 11.41
CA GLY A 545 13.17 -18.60 11.61
C GLY A 545 11.92 -19.24 10.99
N LYS A 546 12.06 -20.16 10.02
CA LYS A 546 10.95 -20.84 9.34
C LYS A 546 10.69 -22.25 9.89
N LEU A 547 9.42 -22.66 9.91
CA LEU A 547 8.99 -24.03 10.23
C LEU A 547 9.23 -24.97 9.04
N ARG A 548 9.71 -26.19 9.34
CA ARG A 548 9.94 -27.26 8.36
C ARG A 548 9.42 -28.59 8.89
N TYR A 549 9.02 -29.45 7.97
CA TYR A 549 8.38 -30.73 8.24
C TYR A 549 9.06 -31.86 7.48
N ASP A 550 9.25 -33.00 8.13
CA ASP A 550 9.57 -34.26 7.47
C ASP A 550 8.30 -35.11 7.44
N LEU A 551 7.84 -35.46 6.24
CA LEU A 551 6.55 -36.07 5.96
C LEU A 551 6.74 -37.46 5.34
N VAL A 552 5.75 -38.32 5.52
CA VAL A 552 5.81 -39.72 5.11
C VAL A 552 4.50 -40.12 4.42
N GLN A 553 4.58 -40.95 3.38
CA GLN A 553 3.42 -41.46 2.66
C GLN A 553 3.54 -42.96 2.38
N ARG A 554 2.44 -43.70 2.55
CA ARG A 554 2.33 -45.10 2.13
C ARG A 554 1.88 -45.16 0.67
N GLY A 555 2.73 -45.75 -0.16
CA GLY A 555 2.40 -46.10 -1.55
C GLY A 555 1.50 -47.34 -1.65
N PRO A 556 0.89 -47.57 -2.81
CA PRO A 556 -0.06 -48.67 -3.04
C PRO A 556 0.57 -50.06 -2.90
N ASN A 557 1.90 -50.18 -3.05
CA ASN A 557 2.64 -51.44 -2.97
C ASN A 557 3.27 -51.68 -1.59
N GLY A 558 2.92 -50.88 -0.57
CA GLY A 558 3.50 -50.94 0.77
C GLY A 558 4.83 -50.18 0.93
N ASN A 559 5.34 -49.55 -0.13
CA ASN A 559 6.53 -48.70 -0.07
C ASN A 559 6.27 -47.41 0.72
N ILE A 560 7.25 -46.99 1.52
CA ILE A 560 7.18 -45.77 2.32
C ILE A 560 7.99 -44.68 1.63
N HIS A 561 7.33 -43.62 1.20
CA HIS A 561 7.96 -42.42 0.65
C HIS A 561 8.22 -41.42 1.77
N VAL A 562 9.42 -40.84 1.81
CA VAL A 562 9.82 -39.88 2.86
C VAL A 562 10.24 -38.57 2.21
N TYR A 563 9.58 -37.49 2.60
CA TYR A 563 9.79 -36.15 2.10
C TYR A 563 10.48 -35.31 3.18
N TYR A 564 11.73 -34.92 2.95
CA TYR A 564 12.54 -34.21 3.94
C TYR A 564 12.50 -32.69 3.73
N GLY A 565 12.33 -31.96 4.85
CA GLY A 565 12.44 -30.50 4.92
C GLY A 565 11.42 -29.72 4.09
N VAL A 566 10.18 -30.20 4.06
CA VAL A 566 9.01 -29.55 3.46
C VAL A 566 8.71 -28.23 4.19
N THR A 567 8.45 -27.16 3.44
CA THR A 567 8.09 -25.84 3.98
C THR A 567 6.58 -25.62 3.97
N GLU A 568 6.06 -24.70 4.78
CA GLU A 568 4.61 -24.37 4.82
C GLU A 568 4.04 -24.01 3.43
N GLU A 569 4.83 -23.33 2.60
CA GLU A 569 4.48 -22.97 1.22
C GLU A 569 4.26 -24.20 0.29
N GLY A 570 4.76 -25.38 0.67
CA GLY A 570 4.64 -26.63 -0.09
C GLY A 570 3.56 -27.59 0.40
N ILE A 571 2.83 -27.22 1.45
CA ILE A 571 1.83 -28.06 2.12
C ILE A 571 0.44 -27.70 1.59
N PHE A 572 -0.21 -28.66 0.92
CA PHE A 572 -1.53 -28.47 0.31
C PHE A 572 -2.43 -29.67 0.57
N GLY A 573 -3.75 -29.43 0.59
CA GLY A 573 -4.75 -30.49 0.71
C GLY A 573 -4.61 -31.30 2.01
N PRO A 574 -4.67 -32.64 1.95
CA PRO A 574 -4.63 -33.52 3.15
C PRO A 574 -3.39 -33.31 4.04
N TRP A 575 -2.27 -32.87 3.46
CA TRP A 575 -1.05 -32.57 4.22
C TRP A 575 -1.20 -31.36 5.14
N ARG A 576 -2.09 -30.42 4.82
CA ARG A 576 -2.33 -29.23 5.63
C ARG A 576 -3.13 -29.59 6.88
N GLU A 577 -4.13 -30.45 6.72
CA GLU A 577 -4.93 -30.98 7.83
C GLU A 577 -4.06 -31.80 8.79
N LEU A 578 -3.15 -32.63 8.27
CA LEU A 578 -2.17 -33.39 9.06
C LEU A 578 -1.22 -32.49 9.89
N VAL A 579 -0.87 -31.31 9.37
CA VAL A 579 0.10 -30.40 10.01
C VAL A 579 -0.57 -29.37 10.93
N ASP A 580 -1.81 -28.99 10.62
CA ASP A 580 -2.65 -28.08 11.40
C ASP A 580 -3.46 -28.80 12.50
N SER A 581 -3.58 -30.14 12.45
CA SER A 581 -4.20 -30.93 13.52
C SER A 581 -3.46 -30.68 14.82
N LYS A 582 -4.03 -29.82 15.68
CA LYS A 582 -3.48 -29.47 16.99
C LYS A 582 -3.36 -30.72 17.85
N ARG A 583 -2.12 -31.20 18.04
CA ARG A 583 -1.60 -31.69 19.32
C ARG A 583 -0.09 -31.49 19.38
#